data_AF-G9KL14-F1
#
_entry.id   AF-G9KL14-F1
#
_cell.length_a   1.000
_cell.length_b   1.000
_cell.length_c   1.000
_cell.angle_alpha   90.00
_cell.angle_beta   90.00
_cell.angle_gamma   90.00
#
_symmetry.space_group_name_H-M   'P 1'
#
loop_
_entity.id
_entity.type
_entity.pdbx_description
1 polymer ?
#
loop_
_entity_poly.entity_id
_entity_poly.type
_entity_poly.pdbx_seq_one_letter_code
_entity_poly.pdbx_strand_id
1 'polypeptide(L)' 'AEDTDYAIYLAKRNIKKKGILEEYEKENYNFLNKKINYKWDFVIMQAKEQYRTGKERTKADRYALDCQE' A
#
# COMPACT_ATOMS: atom_id res chain seq x y z
N ALA A 1 -17.12 -2.58 1.18
CA ALA A 1 -15.90 -2.59 0.34
C ALA A 1 -14.95 -1.49 0.81
N GLU A 2 -15.46 -0.27 1.02
CA GLU A 2 -14.70 0.94 1.37
C GLU A 2 -13.74 0.79 2.56
N ASP A 3 -14.13 0.14 3.67
CA ASP A 3 -13.23 -0.09 4.82
C ASP A 3 -11.99 -0.92 4.43
N THR A 4 -12.16 -1.91 3.55
CA THR A 4 -11.08 -2.81 3.11
C THR A 4 -10.17 -2.08 2.11
N ASP A 5 -10.75 -1.38 1.13
CA ASP A 5 -10.00 -0.55 0.19
C ASP A 5 -9.18 0.54 0.90
N TYR A 6 -9.80 1.20 1.89
CA TYR A 6 -9.13 2.22 2.68
C TYR A 6 -8.02 1.63 3.57
N ALA A 7 -8.23 0.46 4.17
CA ALA A 7 -7.18 -0.25 4.90
C ALA A 7 -6.00 -0.64 4.00
N ILE A 8 -6.26 -1.09 2.76
CA ILE A 8 -5.21 -1.40 1.76
C ILE A 8 -4.43 -0.14 1.39
N TYR A 9 -5.13 0.98 1.19
CA TYR A 9 -4.50 2.27 0.90
C TYR A 9 -3.54 2.72 2.01
N LEU A 10 -4.00 2.70 3.26
CA LEU A 10 -3.20 3.07 4.42
C LEU A 10 -2.02 2.11 4.62
N ALA A 11 -2.25 0.79 4.48
CA ALA A 11 -1.19 -0.22 4.53
C ALA A 11 -0.12 0.02 3.45
N LYS A 12 -0.53 0.33 2.21
CA LYS A 12 0.38 0.62 1.10
C LYS A 12 1.20 1.88 1.36
N ARG A 13 0.59 2.97 1.87
CA ARG A 13 1.31 4.19 2.28
C ARG A 13 2.33 3.90 3.38
N ASN A 14 1.95 3.09 4.37
CA ASN A 14 2.82 2.71 5.47
C ASN A 14 4.04 1.88 5.00
N ILE A 15 3.84 0.97 4.03
CA ILE A 15 4.91 0.18 3.40
C ILE A 15 5.86 1.08 2.58
N LYS A 16 5.32 2.07 1.86
CA LYS A 16 6.11 2.99 1.00
C LYS A 16 7.10 3.81 1.82
N LYS A 17 6.68 4.35 2.97
CA LYS A 17 7.55 5.09 3.89
C LYS A 17 6.94 5.11 5.29
N LYS A 18 7.63 4.52 6.26
CA LYS A 18 7.25 4.60 7.68
C LYS A 18 7.22 6.07 8.11
N GLY A 19 6.11 6.48 8.74
CA GLY A 19 5.94 7.83 9.29
C GLY A 19 5.28 8.86 8.37
N ILE A 20 4.75 8.47 7.19
CA ILE A 20 3.94 9.37 6.34
C ILE A 20 2.48 9.51 6.80
N LEU A 21 1.97 8.55 7.58
CA LEU A 21 0.59 8.58 8.01
C LEU A 21 0.40 9.70 9.04
N GLU A 22 -0.58 10.56 8.78
CA GLU A 22 -1.03 11.57 9.74
C GLU A 22 -1.64 10.90 10.99
N GLU A 23 -1.82 11.65 12.07
CA GLU A 23 -2.32 11.09 13.33
C GLU A 23 -3.71 10.47 13.18
N TYR A 24 -4.64 11.15 12.50
CA TYR A 24 -5.97 10.59 12.20
C TYR A 24 -5.89 9.35 11.29
N GLU A 25 -4.91 9.27 10.40
CA GLU A 25 -4.71 8.09 9.55
C GLU A 25 -4.20 6.90 10.35
N LYS A 26 -3.33 7.13 11.34
CA LYS A 26 -2.85 6.08 12.26
C LYS A 26 -3.99 5.57 13.14
N GLU A 27 -4.84 6.46 13.63
CA GLU A 27 -6.03 6.08 14.40
C GLU A 27 -7.00 5.25 13.55
N ASN A 28 -7.29 5.71 12.33
CA ASN A 28 -8.12 4.96 11.38
C ASN A 28 -7.50 3.61 11.02
N TYR A 29 -6.19 3.54 10.81
CA TYR A 29 -5.49 2.28 10.53
C TYR A 29 -5.64 1.29 11.68
N ASN A 30 -5.49 1.74 12.93
CA ASN A 30 -5.66 0.90 14.11
C ASN A 30 -7.13 0.48 14.30
N PHE A 31 -8.06 1.40 14.04
CA PHE A 31 -9.49 1.11 14.06
C PHE A 31 -9.88 0.05 13.03
N LEU A 32 -9.44 0.20 11.77
CA LEU A 32 -9.66 -0.76 10.70
C LEU A 32 -9.01 -2.10 11.01
N ASN A 33 -7.78 -2.11 11.55
CA ASN A 33 -7.11 -3.33 11.99
C ASN A 33 -7.93 -4.13 13.00
N LYS A 34 -8.65 -3.46 13.89
CA LYS A 34 -9.56 -4.12 14.85
C LYS A 34 -10.87 -4.53 14.19
N LYS A 35 -11.49 -3.64 13.39
CA LYS A 35 -12.80 -3.85 12.76
C LYS A 35 -12.81 -4.99 11.74
N ILE A 36 -11.77 -5.06 10.89
CA ILE A 36 -11.65 -6.05 9.83
C ILE A 36 -10.44 -6.96 10.02
N ASN A 37 -10.11 -7.27 11.28
CA ASN A 37 -8.94 -8.07 11.64
C ASN A 37 -8.91 -9.43 10.92
N TYR A 38 -10.08 -10.06 10.77
CA TYR A 38 -10.28 -11.33 10.07
C TYR A 38 -9.86 -11.31 8.59
N LYS A 39 -9.73 -10.12 7.98
CA LYS A 39 -9.28 -9.89 6.60
C LYS A 39 -7.94 -9.16 6.53
N TRP A 40 -7.27 -8.95 7.67
CA TRP A 40 -6.08 -8.12 7.73
C TRP A 40 -4.92 -8.71 6.93
N ASP A 41 -4.76 -10.04 6.95
CA ASP A 41 -3.74 -10.71 6.16
C ASP A 41 -3.90 -10.42 4.66
N PHE A 42 -5.15 -10.48 4.17
CA PHE A 42 -5.49 -10.09 2.79
C PHE A 42 -5.17 -8.62 2.50
N VAL A 43 -5.51 -7.70 3.41
CA VAL A 43 -5.18 -6.26 3.28
C VAL A 43 -3.68 -6.05 3.11
N ILE A 44 -2.88 -6.70 3.96
CA ILE A 44 -1.41 -6.60 3.92
C ILE A 44 -0.85 -7.26 2.66
N MET A 45 -1.37 -8.40 2.24
CA MET A 45 -0.99 -9.09 1.01
C MET A 45 -1.23 -8.20 -0.21
N GLN A 46 -2.42 -7.64 -0.35
CA GLN A 46 -2.78 -6.75 -1.46
C GLN A 46 -1.92 -5.47 -1.48
N ALA A 47 -1.71 -4.85 -0.31
CA ALA A 47 -0.86 -3.67 -0.21
C ALA A 47 0.59 -3.94 -0.64
N LYS A 48 1.16 -5.10 -0.26
CA LYS A 48 2.51 -5.53 -0.67
C LYS A 48 2.58 -5.82 -2.17
N GLU A 49 1.60 -6.54 -2.72
CA GLU A 49 1.57 -6.91 -4.12
C GLU A 49 1.42 -5.69 -5.04
N GLN A 50 0.54 -4.75 -4.69
CA GLN A 50 0.43 -3.49 -5.43
C GLN A 50 1.68 -2.62 -5.31
N TYR A 51 2.34 -2.62 -4.15
CA TYR A 51 3.60 -1.90 -3.98
C TYR A 51 4.72 -2.48 -4.85
N ARG A 52 4.84 -3.82 -4.91
CA ARG A 52 5.81 -4.52 -5.79
C ARG A 52 5.52 -4.26 -7.26
N THR A 53 4.29 -4.52 -7.71
CA THR A 53 3.85 -4.30 -9.10
C THR A 53 4.08 -2.85 -9.54
N GLY A 54 3.78 -1.88 -8.67
CA GLY A 54 4.04 -0.47 -8.94
C GLY A 54 5.54 -0.17 -9.12
N LYS A 55 6.40 -0.72 -8.26
CA LYS A 55 7.87 -0.57 -8.37
C LYS A 55 8.44 -1.23 -9.62
N GLU A 56 7.96 -2.42 -9.96
CA GLU A 56 8.41 -3.16 -11.15
C GLU A 56 8.03 -2.41 -12.42
N ARG A 57 6.81 -1.83 -12.49
CA ARG A 57 6.41 -0.94 -13.59
C ARG A 57 7.31 0.29 -13.68
N THR A 58 7.61 0.96 -12.57
CA THR A 58 8.52 2.12 -12.57
C THR A 58 9.95 1.74 -12.99
N LYS A 59 10.43 0.54 -12.65
CA LYS A 59 11.75 0.06 -13.09
C LYS A 59 11.77 -0.31 -14.57
N ALA A 60 10.73 -0.97 -15.07
CA ALA A 60 10.60 -1.33 -16.49
C ALA A 60 10.47 -0.08 -17.37
N ASP A 61 9.67 0.90 -16.95
CA ASP A 61 9.56 2.21 -17.61
C ASP A 61 10.90 2.96 -17.64
N ARG A 62 11.63 2.94 -16.52
CA ARG A 62 12.97 3.55 -16.45
C ARG A 62 14.00 2.87 -17.34
N TYR A 63 13.86 1.56 -17.61
CA TYR A 63 14.75 0.83 -18.52
C TYR A 63 14.36 1.02 -20.00
N ALA A 64 13.06 1.17 -20.30
CA ALA A 64 12.59 1.45 -21.65
C ALA A 64 13.05 2.81 -22.19
N LEU A 65 13.30 3.78 -21.30
CA LEU A 65 13.86 5.08 -21.65
C LEU A 65 15.37 5.07 -21.91
N ASP A 66 16.10 4.04 -21.47
CA ASP A 66 17.57 3.94 -21.59
C ASP A 66 18.02 3.20 -22.86
N CYS A 67 17.08 2.74 -23.69
CA CYS A 67 17.35 2.09 -24.99
C CYS A 67 16.87 2.97 -26.16
N GLN A 68 17.16 4.26 -26.06
CA GLN A 68 17.12 5.25 -27.14
C GLN A 68 18.49 5.95 -27.19
N GLU A 69 19.56 5.18 -27.35
CA GLU A 69 20.87 5.69 -27.78
C GLU A 69 21.61 4.63 -28.60
#